data_AF-A0A3P9HBW8-F1
#
_entry.id   AF-A0A3P9HBW8-F1
#
_cell.length_a   1.000
_cell.length_b   1.000
_cell.length_c   1.000
_cell.angle_alpha   90.00
_cell.angle_beta   90.00
_cell.angle_gamma   90.00
#
_symmetry.space_group_name_H-M   'P 1'
#
loop_
_entity.id
_entity.type
_entity.pdbx_description
1 polymer ?
#
loop_
_entity_poly.entity_id
_entity_poly.type
_entity_poly.pdbx_seq_one_letter_code
_entity_poly.pdbx_strand_id
1 'polypeptide(L)'
;MNEDQLPDLTLQRAMCILAGVCGIKPDVSLIRSVCVCAHMCHVFTRDPSSPGIPPFISSPDRKESRTPDLGRVMSGLNASLGYFLAVVIFATLVRTLLRKWPRLHFMSEFASSFMLVACWLEVQTIVEVGEWAGGLGPDVTATMLFVVLLTHGVISGGASGNPSLAVQKFLQLEDTTLSALLTAAAQFLGAHVGLLAAGFYWRLELTDMHMIKNLMSSECSTSLQVTVLQGFSTECMCAIVFHLLCLSLKRRSAVIRVPLIALLQTMFSHSARRYTSAYMNPSLAYGLTFHCPGFTFTEYAVVYWLSSLTGMTLALLFYMGHIPRIFAKNLLYSQKTRFRVPKGDKAEKKKV
;
A
#
# COMPACT_ATOMS: atom_id res chain seq x y z
N MET A 1 3.10 -42.98 -1.77
CA MET A 1 3.94 -42.18 -2.69
C MET A 1 3.27 -40.82 -2.73
N ASN A 2 3.77 -39.89 -1.91
CA ASN A 2 3.11 -38.62 -1.57
C ASN A 2 3.62 -37.51 -2.50
N GLU A 3 2.69 -36.75 -3.07
CA GLU A 3 2.94 -35.57 -3.91
C GLU A 3 2.42 -34.28 -3.24
N ASP A 4 2.56 -34.13 -1.92
CA ASP A 4 2.11 -32.93 -1.18
C ASP A 4 3.24 -32.30 -0.35
N GLN A 5 4.36 -32.03 -1.01
CA GLN A 5 5.45 -31.27 -0.40
C GLN A 5 6.31 -30.59 -1.45
N LEU A 6 5.73 -29.61 -2.15
CA LEU A 6 6.51 -28.64 -2.92
C LEU A 6 6.23 -27.23 -2.35
N PRO A 7 7.23 -26.58 -1.72
CA PRO A 7 7.09 -25.18 -1.35
C PRO A 7 6.90 -24.33 -2.61
N ASP A 8 6.20 -23.22 -2.48
CA ASP A 8 5.96 -22.22 -3.52
C ASP A 8 7.29 -21.67 -4.08
N LEU A 9 7.85 -22.45 -5.02
CA LEU A 9 9.15 -22.25 -5.65
C LEU A 9 9.15 -20.99 -6.53
N THR A 10 7.97 -20.47 -6.84
CA THR A 10 7.71 -19.30 -7.68
C THR A 10 8.06 -18.00 -6.97
N LEU A 11 7.65 -17.85 -5.69
CA LEU A 11 7.92 -16.65 -4.89
C LEU A 11 9.42 -16.54 -4.54
N GLN A 12 10.04 -17.66 -4.16
CA GLN A 12 11.46 -17.69 -3.83
C GLN A 12 12.35 -17.51 -5.06
N ARG A 13 11.94 -18.02 -6.24
CA ARG A 13 12.61 -17.74 -7.52
C ARG A 13 12.44 -16.29 -7.95
N ALA A 14 11.27 -15.67 -7.78
CA ALA A 14 11.06 -14.26 -8.08
C ALA A 14 11.96 -13.33 -7.22
N MET A 15 12.15 -13.67 -5.94
CA MET A 15 13.04 -12.93 -5.04
C MET A 15 14.54 -13.12 -5.34
N CYS A 16 14.95 -14.32 -5.77
CA CYS A 16 16.31 -14.56 -6.28
C CYS A 16 16.57 -13.85 -7.62
N ILE A 17 15.56 -13.75 -8.48
CA ILE A 17 15.63 -12.99 -9.74
C ILE A 17 15.73 -11.49 -9.46
N LEU A 18 15.02 -10.96 -8.45
CA LEU A 18 15.17 -9.58 -7.97
C LEU A 18 16.59 -9.25 -7.47
N ALA A 19 17.27 -10.21 -6.82
CA ALA A 19 18.66 -10.06 -6.41
C ALA A 19 19.64 -10.14 -7.61
N GLY A 20 19.32 -10.95 -8.63
CA GLY A 20 20.16 -11.16 -9.82
C GLY A 20 20.04 -10.07 -10.89
N VAL A 21 18.84 -9.53 -11.13
CA VAL A 21 18.56 -8.58 -12.23
C VAL A 21 19.11 -7.17 -11.98
N CYS A 22 19.34 -6.80 -10.72
CA CYS A 22 19.71 -5.41 -10.38
C CYS A 22 21.22 -5.12 -10.36
N GLY A 23 22.11 -6.12 -10.36
CA GLY A 23 23.56 -5.88 -10.32
C GLY A 23 24.05 -5.02 -9.14
N ILE A 24 23.24 -4.90 -8.08
CA ILE A 24 23.51 -4.10 -6.90
C ILE A 24 24.37 -4.95 -5.96
N LYS A 25 25.60 -4.51 -5.65
CA LYS A 25 26.39 -5.09 -4.55
C LYS A 25 25.52 -5.10 -3.28
N PRO A 26 25.25 -6.28 -2.68
CA PRO A 26 24.23 -6.39 -1.64
C PRO A 26 24.70 -5.71 -0.36
N ASP A 27 23.99 -4.66 0.03
CA ASP A 27 24.02 -4.16 1.40
C ASP A 27 23.24 -5.16 2.26
N VAL A 28 23.96 -5.93 3.08
CA VAL A 28 23.47 -7.09 3.87
C VAL A 28 22.26 -6.74 4.75
N SER A 29 22.06 -5.45 5.05
CA SER A 29 20.93 -4.92 5.81
C SER A 29 19.57 -5.00 5.07
N LEU A 30 19.58 -4.80 3.74
CA LEU A 30 18.36 -4.81 2.92
C LEU A 30 17.85 -6.24 2.72
N ILE A 31 18.76 -7.20 2.48
CA ILE A 31 18.43 -8.62 2.36
C ILE A 31 17.89 -9.17 3.70
N ARG A 32 18.49 -8.77 4.83
CA ARG A 32 17.98 -9.16 6.15
C ARG A 32 16.57 -8.63 6.43
N SER A 33 16.27 -7.38 6.09
CA SER A 33 14.93 -6.81 6.31
C SER A 33 13.86 -7.49 5.45
N VAL A 34 14.21 -7.85 4.21
CA VAL A 34 13.29 -8.55 3.29
C VAL A 34 13.11 -10.03 3.68
N CYS A 35 14.17 -10.73 4.10
CA CYS A 35 14.07 -12.11 4.60
C CYS A 35 13.33 -12.22 5.94
N VAL A 36 13.44 -11.24 6.84
CA VAL A 36 12.66 -11.18 8.08
C VAL A 36 11.17 -11.03 7.77
N CYS A 37 10.82 -10.30 6.71
CA CYS A 37 9.44 -10.17 6.25
C CYS A 37 8.88 -11.49 5.69
N ALA A 38 9.66 -12.23 4.91
CA ALA A 38 9.29 -13.56 4.42
C ALA A 38 9.11 -14.57 5.57
N HIS A 39 9.97 -14.52 6.58
CA HIS A 39 9.86 -15.41 7.75
C HIS A 39 8.69 -15.03 8.69
N MET A 40 8.31 -13.75 8.76
CA MET A 40 7.10 -13.33 9.49
C MET A 40 5.81 -13.66 8.72
N CYS A 41 5.78 -13.50 7.40
CA CYS A 41 4.66 -13.95 6.58
C CYS A 41 4.41 -15.46 6.72
N HIS A 42 5.47 -16.28 6.81
CA HIS A 42 5.35 -17.73 7.02
C HIS A 42 4.91 -18.13 8.44
N VAL A 43 5.04 -17.25 9.44
CA VAL A 43 4.52 -17.47 10.80
C VAL A 43 3.02 -17.18 10.87
N PHE A 44 2.50 -16.26 10.04
CA PHE A 44 1.07 -15.92 9.97
C PHE A 44 0.22 -16.87 9.10
N THR A 45 0.82 -17.73 8.27
CA THR A 45 0.10 -18.69 7.41
C THR A 45 -0.23 -20.03 8.08
N ARG A 46 0.13 -20.24 9.35
CA ARG A 46 -0.27 -21.45 10.10
C ARG A 46 -1.65 -21.25 10.73
N ASP A 47 -2.68 -21.74 10.06
CA ASP A 47 -4.00 -21.95 10.66
C ASP A 47 -4.15 -23.43 11.09
N PRO A 48 -4.37 -23.73 12.38
CA PRO A 48 -4.62 -25.08 12.88
C PRO A 48 -6.13 -25.33 13.06
N SER A 49 -6.93 -25.27 12.00
CA SER A 49 -8.32 -25.76 12.06
C SER A 49 -8.96 -25.90 10.68
N SER A 50 -8.94 -27.12 10.13
CA SER A 50 -9.70 -27.48 8.93
C SER A 50 -10.84 -28.45 9.32
N PRO A 51 -12.12 -28.05 9.20
CA PRO A 51 -13.23 -29.00 9.17
C PRO A 51 -13.48 -29.45 7.72
N GLY A 52 -13.57 -30.77 7.54
CA GLY A 52 -13.62 -31.45 6.25
C GLY A 52 -14.85 -31.12 5.39
N ILE A 53 -14.62 -31.19 4.08
CA ILE A 53 -15.62 -31.08 3.01
C ILE A 53 -16.26 -32.48 2.79
N PRO A 54 -17.59 -32.65 2.74
CA PRO A 54 -18.20 -33.92 2.37
C PRO A 54 -18.20 -34.13 0.85
N PRO A 55 -18.25 -35.38 0.36
CA PRO A 55 -17.99 -35.69 -1.05
C PRO A 55 -19.16 -35.29 -1.96
N PHE A 56 -18.81 -34.64 -3.08
CA PHE A 56 -19.73 -34.34 -4.18
C PHE A 56 -20.10 -35.62 -4.94
N ILE A 57 -21.42 -35.86 -5.07
CA ILE A 57 -22.00 -36.91 -5.91
C ILE A 57 -21.86 -36.48 -7.37
N SER A 58 -21.31 -37.37 -8.18
CA SER A 58 -21.16 -37.24 -9.63
C SER A 58 -22.49 -37.51 -10.36
N SER A 59 -22.81 -36.67 -11.34
CA SER A 59 -23.72 -37.05 -12.43
C SER A 59 -23.22 -36.45 -13.76
N PRO A 60 -23.37 -37.17 -14.89
CA PRO A 60 -22.47 -37.02 -16.04
C PRO A 60 -23.01 -36.11 -17.16
N ASP A 61 -22.04 -35.59 -17.93
CA ASP A 61 -22.10 -35.15 -19.33
C ASP A 61 -23.04 -34.01 -19.75
N ARG A 62 -22.46 -32.81 -19.79
CA ARG A 62 -22.56 -31.93 -20.98
C ARG A 62 -21.20 -31.30 -21.26
N LYS A 63 -20.42 -31.93 -22.16
CA LYS A 63 -19.23 -31.31 -22.78
C LYS A 63 -19.68 -30.13 -23.63
N GLU A 64 -19.70 -28.95 -23.03
CA GLU A 64 -19.63 -27.70 -23.78
C GLU A 64 -18.21 -27.16 -23.63
N SER A 65 -17.43 -27.29 -24.70
CA SER A 65 -16.10 -26.73 -24.83
C SER A 65 -16.19 -25.20 -24.83
N ARG A 66 -16.25 -24.61 -23.64
CA ARG A 66 -16.25 -23.16 -23.48
C ARG A 66 -14.80 -22.67 -23.53
N THR A 67 -14.26 -22.55 -24.75
CA THR A 67 -13.15 -21.62 -24.98
C THR A 67 -13.61 -20.26 -24.46
N PRO A 68 -12.88 -19.59 -23.56
CA PRO A 68 -13.24 -18.23 -23.16
C PRO A 68 -13.35 -17.40 -24.43
N ASP A 69 -14.50 -16.76 -24.63
CA ASP A 69 -14.73 -15.90 -25.80
C ASP A 69 -13.73 -14.75 -25.73
N LEU A 70 -12.66 -14.88 -26.51
CA LEU A 70 -11.51 -13.98 -26.47
C LEU A 70 -11.94 -12.53 -26.72
N GLY A 71 -13.02 -12.31 -27.49
CA GLY A 71 -13.60 -10.99 -27.73
C GLY A 71 -14.18 -10.35 -26.47
N ARG A 72 -14.82 -11.14 -25.59
CA ARG A 72 -15.39 -10.66 -24.32
C ARG A 72 -14.30 -10.32 -23.30
N VAL A 73 -13.25 -11.12 -23.22
CA VAL A 73 -12.06 -10.87 -22.37
C VAL A 73 -11.36 -9.57 -22.78
N MET A 74 -11.14 -9.38 -24.08
CA MET A 74 -10.46 -8.20 -24.62
C MET A 74 -11.28 -6.91 -24.42
N SER A 75 -12.61 -6.98 -24.50
CA SER A 75 -13.49 -5.82 -24.29
C SER A 75 -13.43 -5.28 -22.85
N GLY A 76 -13.53 -6.18 -21.85
CA GLY A 76 -13.43 -5.83 -20.43
C GLY A 76 -12.11 -5.14 -20.09
N LEU A 77 -11.00 -5.75 -20.51
CA LEU A 77 -9.67 -5.22 -20.25
C LEU A 77 -9.42 -3.87 -20.95
N ASN A 78 -9.88 -3.71 -22.19
CA ASN A 78 -9.74 -2.47 -22.94
C ASN A 78 -10.51 -1.31 -22.29
N ALA A 79 -11.70 -1.56 -21.76
CA ALA A 79 -12.47 -0.57 -21.02
C ALA A 79 -11.70 -0.11 -19.77
N SER A 80 -11.18 -1.03 -18.95
CA SER A 80 -10.38 -0.69 -17.77
C SER A 80 -9.10 0.07 -18.13
N LEU A 81 -8.40 -0.33 -19.21
CA LEU A 81 -7.22 0.39 -19.70
C LEU A 81 -7.57 1.82 -20.16
N GLY A 82 -8.68 1.99 -20.87
CA GLY A 82 -9.21 3.29 -21.27
C GLY A 82 -9.51 4.18 -20.06
N TYR A 83 -10.10 3.61 -19.01
CA TYR A 83 -10.35 4.31 -17.75
C TYR A 83 -9.06 4.72 -17.05
N PHE A 84 -8.07 3.82 -16.91
CA PHE A 84 -6.77 4.16 -16.32
C PHE A 84 -6.09 5.30 -17.09
N LEU A 85 -6.11 5.26 -18.41
CA LEU A 85 -5.57 6.33 -19.26
C LEU A 85 -6.31 7.65 -19.03
N ALA A 86 -7.64 7.64 -18.98
CA ALA A 86 -8.44 8.84 -18.73
C ALA A 86 -8.11 9.48 -17.37
N VAL A 87 -8.01 8.66 -16.31
CA VAL A 87 -7.64 9.11 -14.95
C VAL A 87 -6.23 9.68 -14.94
N VAL A 88 -5.27 9.03 -15.61
CA VAL A 88 -3.88 9.51 -15.76
C VAL A 88 -3.82 10.84 -16.50
N ILE A 89 -4.55 10.98 -17.61
CA ILE A 89 -4.63 12.23 -18.37
C ILE A 89 -5.22 13.34 -17.49
N PHE A 90 -6.31 13.07 -16.78
CA PHE A 90 -6.91 14.04 -15.87
C PHE A 90 -5.93 14.47 -14.77
N ALA A 91 -5.27 13.53 -14.10
CA ALA A 91 -4.32 13.84 -13.02
C ALA A 91 -3.10 14.63 -13.52
N THR A 92 -2.60 14.33 -14.72
CA THR A 92 -1.50 15.07 -15.34
C THR A 92 -1.93 16.48 -15.80
N LEU A 93 -3.13 16.64 -16.36
CA LEU A 93 -3.70 17.95 -16.72
C LEU A 93 -3.91 18.84 -15.48
N VAL A 94 -4.54 18.30 -14.43
CA VAL A 94 -4.73 19.03 -13.17
C VAL A 94 -3.38 19.49 -12.62
N ARG A 95 -2.37 18.62 -12.61
CA ARG A 95 -1.04 18.97 -12.07
C ARG A 95 -0.28 19.96 -12.94
N THR A 96 -0.35 19.84 -14.26
CA THR A 96 0.28 20.82 -15.17
C THR A 96 -0.39 22.19 -15.09
N LEU A 97 -1.71 22.25 -14.90
CA LEU A 97 -2.43 23.49 -14.66
C LEU A 97 -2.03 24.13 -13.32
N LEU A 98 -1.97 23.33 -12.26
CA LEU A 98 -1.63 23.79 -10.91
C LEU A 98 -0.16 24.21 -10.75
N ARG A 99 0.75 23.71 -11.58
CA ARG A 99 2.15 24.20 -11.62
C ARG A 99 2.25 25.71 -11.87
N LYS A 100 1.25 26.30 -12.53
CA LYS A 100 1.17 27.75 -12.75
C LYS A 100 0.84 28.54 -11.47
N TRP A 101 0.36 27.87 -10.42
CA TRP A 101 -0.14 28.49 -9.18
C TRP A 101 0.63 27.92 -7.97
N PRO A 102 1.83 28.45 -7.64
CA PRO A 102 2.69 27.87 -6.61
C PRO A 102 2.05 27.85 -5.20
N ARG A 103 1.06 28.72 -4.95
CA ARG A 103 0.27 28.73 -3.70
C ARG A 103 -0.61 27.49 -3.52
N LEU A 104 -0.89 26.73 -4.59
CA LEU A 104 -1.76 25.55 -4.58
C LEU A 104 -0.96 24.24 -4.62
N HIS A 105 0.27 24.24 -4.10
CA HIS A 105 1.13 23.04 -4.11
C HIS A 105 0.45 21.81 -3.50
N PHE A 106 -0.36 21.98 -2.45
CA PHE A 106 -1.14 20.92 -1.80
C PHE A 106 -2.16 20.25 -2.74
N MET A 107 -2.59 20.91 -3.82
CA MET A 107 -3.51 20.32 -4.81
C MET A 107 -2.84 19.25 -5.69
N SER A 108 -1.51 19.18 -5.71
CA SER A 108 -0.80 18.05 -6.32
C SER A 108 -1.06 16.73 -5.59
N GLU A 109 -1.29 16.79 -4.27
CA GLU A 109 -1.63 15.64 -3.42
C GLU A 109 -3.10 15.23 -3.61
N PHE A 110 -3.99 16.18 -3.94
CA PHE A 110 -5.35 15.88 -4.41
C PHE A 110 -5.34 15.04 -5.68
N ALA A 111 -4.64 15.50 -6.73
CA ALA A 111 -4.58 14.76 -8.00
C ALA A 111 -3.91 13.39 -7.86
N SER A 112 -2.90 13.29 -6.98
CA SER A 112 -2.25 12.02 -6.63
C SER A 112 -3.22 11.05 -5.97
N SER A 113 -3.93 11.49 -4.92
CA SER A 113 -4.89 10.63 -4.20
C SER A 113 -6.10 10.27 -5.07
N PHE A 114 -6.62 11.21 -5.86
CA PHE A 114 -7.66 10.96 -6.85
C PHE A 114 -7.28 9.83 -7.79
N MET A 115 -6.12 9.93 -8.44
CA MET A 115 -5.64 8.91 -9.37
C MET A 115 -5.49 7.56 -8.68
N LEU A 116 -4.90 7.54 -7.48
CA LEU A 116 -4.65 6.32 -6.74
C LEU A 116 -5.97 5.61 -6.38
N VAL A 117 -6.95 6.32 -5.81
CA VAL A 117 -8.24 5.73 -5.43
C VAL A 117 -9.06 5.33 -6.66
N ALA A 118 -9.18 6.22 -7.65
CA ALA A 118 -9.96 5.96 -8.86
C ALA A 118 -9.45 4.71 -9.58
N CYS A 119 -8.13 4.57 -9.79
CA CYS A 119 -7.56 3.39 -10.43
C CYS A 119 -7.65 2.15 -9.53
N TRP A 120 -7.47 2.28 -8.21
CA TRP A 120 -7.54 1.12 -7.32
C TRP A 120 -8.96 0.52 -7.27
N LEU A 121 -10.01 1.34 -7.30
CA LEU A 121 -11.40 0.87 -7.38
C LEU A 121 -11.69 0.08 -8.66
N GLU A 122 -11.09 0.46 -9.78
CA GLU A 122 -11.18 -0.33 -11.01
C GLU A 122 -10.38 -1.62 -10.93
N VAL A 123 -9.19 -1.60 -10.31
CA VAL A 123 -8.45 -2.84 -10.00
C VAL A 123 -9.28 -3.77 -9.08
N GLN A 124 -10.00 -3.23 -8.08
CA GLN A 124 -10.93 -4.01 -7.26
C GLN A 124 -12.07 -4.62 -8.08
N THR A 125 -12.55 -3.90 -9.10
CA THR A 125 -13.57 -4.43 -10.02
C THR A 125 -13.05 -5.64 -10.78
N ILE A 126 -11.80 -5.58 -11.27
CA ILE A 126 -11.11 -6.70 -11.92
C ILE A 126 -10.88 -7.85 -10.91
N VAL A 127 -10.46 -7.55 -9.69
CA VAL A 127 -10.27 -8.49 -8.56
C VAL A 127 -11.53 -9.30 -8.26
N GLU A 128 -12.68 -8.63 -8.17
CA GLU A 128 -13.93 -9.21 -7.67
C GLU A 128 -14.76 -9.86 -8.77
N VAL A 129 -14.78 -9.25 -9.96
CA VAL A 129 -15.69 -9.62 -11.04
C VAL A 129 -14.92 -10.15 -12.26
N GLY A 130 -13.64 -9.80 -12.40
CA GLY A 130 -12.85 -10.06 -13.59
C GLY A 130 -12.68 -11.54 -13.93
N GLU A 131 -12.49 -12.41 -12.92
CA GLU A 131 -12.32 -13.85 -13.14
C GLU A 131 -13.55 -14.48 -13.81
N TRP A 132 -14.75 -14.19 -13.33
CA TRP A 132 -15.99 -14.81 -13.81
C TRP A 132 -16.61 -14.07 -15.01
N ALA A 133 -16.57 -12.74 -15.02
CA ALA A 133 -17.23 -11.94 -16.06
C ALA A 133 -16.37 -11.71 -17.31
N GLY A 134 -15.04 -11.77 -17.18
CA GLY A 134 -14.15 -11.61 -18.34
C GLY A 134 -12.86 -12.41 -18.29
N GLY A 135 -12.81 -13.51 -17.53
CA GLY A 135 -11.71 -14.47 -17.57
C GLY A 135 -10.34 -13.91 -17.16
N LEU A 136 -10.31 -12.82 -16.38
CA LEU A 136 -9.08 -12.18 -15.95
C LEU A 136 -8.57 -12.86 -14.66
N GLY A 137 -7.49 -13.63 -14.77
CA GLY A 137 -6.90 -14.33 -13.64
C GLY A 137 -6.24 -13.43 -12.58
N PRO A 138 -5.79 -14.02 -11.46
CA PRO A 138 -5.14 -13.29 -10.38
C PRO A 138 -3.83 -12.62 -10.81
N ASP A 139 -3.09 -13.22 -11.75
CA ASP A 139 -1.84 -12.69 -12.30
C ASP A 139 -2.05 -11.38 -13.07
N VAL A 140 -3.13 -11.28 -13.84
CA VAL A 140 -3.49 -10.05 -14.57
C VAL A 140 -3.77 -8.95 -13.57
N THR A 141 -4.49 -9.28 -12.51
CA THR A 141 -4.89 -8.29 -11.50
C THR A 141 -3.70 -7.76 -10.71
N ALA A 142 -2.77 -8.63 -10.30
CA ALA A 142 -1.52 -8.24 -9.66
C ALA A 142 -0.66 -7.36 -10.59
N THR A 143 -0.60 -7.71 -11.88
CA THR A 143 0.11 -6.93 -12.91
C THR A 143 -0.50 -5.54 -13.08
N MET A 144 -1.83 -5.46 -13.14
CA MET A 144 -2.54 -4.17 -13.27
C MET A 144 -2.33 -3.29 -12.04
N LEU A 145 -2.40 -3.86 -10.83
CA LEU A 145 -2.10 -3.12 -9.61
C LEU A 145 -0.66 -2.58 -9.62
N PHE A 146 0.31 -3.41 -10.00
CA PHE A 146 1.71 -3.00 -10.11
C PHE A 146 1.88 -1.85 -11.12
N VAL A 147 1.29 -1.96 -12.31
CA VAL A 147 1.36 -0.93 -13.35
C VAL A 147 0.69 0.37 -12.89
N VAL A 148 -0.47 0.30 -12.22
CA VAL A 148 -1.16 1.46 -11.65
C VAL A 148 -0.28 2.16 -10.61
N LEU A 149 0.31 1.41 -9.68
CA LEU A 149 1.18 1.95 -8.62
C LEU A 149 2.49 2.52 -9.18
N LEU A 150 3.07 1.85 -10.18
CA LEU A 150 4.25 2.32 -10.88
C LEU A 150 3.96 3.65 -11.59
N THR A 151 2.87 3.69 -12.37
CA THR A 151 2.41 4.88 -13.09
C THR A 151 2.11 6.01 -12.12
N HIS A 152 1.44 5.73 -11.00
CA HIS A 152 1.19 6.69 -9.93
C HIS A 152 2.51 7.25 -9.38
N GLY A 153 3.48 6.41 -9.03
CA GLY A 153 4.76 6.88 -8.49
C GLY A 153 5.58 7.70 -9.50
N VAL A 154 5.53 7.37 -10.79
CA VAL A 154 6.21 8.13 -11.86
C VAL A 154 5.54 9.47 -12.08
N ILE A 155 4.22 9.47 -12.19
CA ILE A 155 3.45 10.69 -12.47
C ILE A 155 3.52 11.62 -11.25
N SER A 156 3.18 11.13 -10.06
CA SER A 156 2.92 11.93 -8.84
C SER A 156 4.11 12.77 -8.36
N GLY A 157 5.31 12.62 -8.92
CA GLY A 157 6.35 13.67 -8.91
C GLY A 157 6.72 14.22 -7.54
N GLY A 158 6.62 13.39 -6.49
CA GLY A 158 6.87 13.75 -5.09
C GLY A 158 5.61 13.88 -4.22
N ALA A 159 4.43 14.03 -4.83
CA ALA A 159 3.15 13.84 -4.16
C ALA A 159 2.92 12.35 -3.91
N SER A 160 2.28 12.03 -2.78
CA SER A 160 2.12 10.65 -2.34
C SER A 160 0.68 10.15 -2.36
N GLY A 161 -0.29 11.06 -2.21
CA GLY A 161 -1.67 10.67 -1.95
C GLY A 161 -1.86 9.94 -0.63
N ASN A 162 -0.92 10.04 0.33
CA ASN A 162 -0.94 9.28 1.59
C ASN A 162 -0.82 10.20 2.82
N PRO A 163 -1.88 10.29 3.66
CA PRO A 163 -1.85 11.07 4.90
C PRO A 163 -0.75 10.66 5.88
N SER A 164 -0.41 9.38 5.96
CA SER A 164 0.66 8.90 6.84
C SER A 164 2.03 9.47 6.43
N LEU A 165 2.28 9.67 5.13
CA LEU A 165 3.50 10.32 4.64
C LEU A 165 3.48 11.84 4.85
N ALA A 166 2.33 12.49 4.82
CA ALA A 166 2.19 13.91 5.18
C ALA A 166 2.51 14.14 6.67
N VAL A 167 1.96 13.28 7.54
CA VAL A 167 2.28 13.30 8.98
C VAL A 167 3.76 12.97 9.22
N GLN A 168 4.33 12.03 8.47
CA GLN A 168 5.75 11.70 8.57
C GLN A 168 6.65 12.93 8.31
N LYS A 169 6.40 13.68 7.23
CA LYS A 169 7.14 14.92 6.90
C LYS A 169 6.99 15.96 8.01
N PHE A 170 5.79 16.11 8.56
CA PHE A 170 5.53 17.00 9.69
C PHE A 170 6.34 16.61 10.95
N LEU A 171 6.37 15.33 11.30
CA LEU A 171 7.13 14.79 12.44
C LEU A 171 8.65 14.94 12.27
N GLN A 172 9.13 14.94 11.03
CA GLN A 172 10.52 15.14 10.66
C GLN A 172 10.93 16.62 10.53
N LEU A 173 10.04 17.57 10.85
CA LEU A 173 10.25 19.03 10.68
C LEU A 173 10.44 19.47 9.21
N GLU A 174 10.01 18.66 8.24
CA GLU A 174 10.09 18.98 6.81
C GLU A 174 8.90 19.80 6.34
N ASP A 175 7.80 19.80 7.10
CA ASP A 175 6.58 20.52 6.80
C ASP A 175 6.03 21.28 8.01
N THR A 176 5.26 22.33 7.73
CA THR A 176 4.51 23.10 8.74
C THR A 176 3.19 22.42 9.08
N THR A 177 2.62 22.72 10.26
CA THR A 177 1.32 22.16 10.68
C THR A 177 0.22 22.45 9.67
N LEU A 178 0.14 23.71 9.21
CA LEU A 178 -0.89 24.13 8.24
C LEU A 178 -0.71 23.43 6.89
N SER A 179 0.53 23.32 6.40
CA SER A 179 0.85 22.60 5.15
C SER A 179 0.44 21.13 5.22
N ALA A 180 0.76 20.46 6.32
CA ALA A 180 0.42 19.05 6.54
C ALA A 180 -1.10 18.84 6.61
N LEU A 181 -1.83 19.72 7.29
CA LEU A 181 -3.30 19.67 7.36
C LEU A 181 -3.96 19.89 5.99
N LEU A 182 -3.54 20.92 5.25
CA LEU A 182 -4.04 21.18 3.90
C LEU A 182 -3.72 20.03 2.95
N THR A 183 -2.55 19.41 3.09
CA THR A 183 -2.16 18.23 2.33
C THR A 183 -3.04 17.03 2.65
N ALA A 184 -3.25 16.72 3.93
CA ALA A 184 -4.14 15.63 4.34
C ALA A 184 -5.58 15.85 3.85
N ALA A 185 -6.10 17.08 3.99
CA ALA A 185 -7.43 17.44 3.47
C ALA A 185 -7.52 17.26 1.95
N ALA A 186 -6.50 17.69 1.21
CA ALA A 186 -6.43 17.49 -0.24
C ALA A 186 -6.41 16.01 -0.62
N GLN A 187 -5.71 15.17 0.14
CA GLN A 187 -5.66 13.72 -0.09
C GLN A 187 -7.02 13.07 0.15
N PHE A 188 -7.72 13.39 1.25
CA PHE A 188 -9.08 12.87 1.49
C PHE A 188 -10.08 13.37 0.47
N LEU A 189 -9.99 14.64 0.05
CA LEU A 189 -10.83 15.19 -1.01
C LEU A 189 -10.56 14.48 -2.35
N GLY A 190 -9.29 14.23 -2.68
CA GLY A 190 -8.89 13.49 -3.88
C GLY A 190 -9.45 12.07 -3.86
N ALA A 191 -9.30 11.37 -2.73
CA ALA A 191 -9.87 10.05 -2.52
C ALA A 191 -11.40 10.03 -2.70
N HIS A 192 -12.10 11.00 -2.11
CA HIS A 192 -13.55 11.09 -2.23
C HIS A 192 -14.00 11.34 -3.68
N VAL A 193 -13.34 12.26 -4.39
CA VAL A 193 -13.63 12.49 -5.81
C VAL A 193 -13.30 11.26 -6.67
N GLY A 194 -12.24 10.52 -6.32
CA GLY A 194 -11.88 9.26 -6.98
C GLY A 194 -12.96 8.19 -6.82
N LEU A 195 -13.54 8.07 -5.63
CA LEU A 195 -14.70 7.22 -5.35
C LEU A 195 -15.91 7.61 -6.21
N LEU A 196 -16.24 8.90 -6.27
CA LEU A 196 -17.36 9.37 -7.09
C LEU A 196 -17.12 9.13 -8.59
N ALA A 197 -15.89 9.30 -9.07
CA ALA A 197 -15.52 9.06 -10.46
C ALA A 197 -15.64 7.58 -10.83
N ALA A 198 -15.15 6.67 -9.97
CA ALA A 198 -15.32 5.23 -10.16
C ALA A 198 -16.79 4.83 -10.14
N GLY A 199 -17.57 5.34 -9.18
CA GLY A 199 -19.02 5.09 -9.13
C GLY A 199 -19.76 5.63 -10.36
N PHE A 200 -19.37 6.79 -10.88
CA PHE A 200 -19.89 7.29 -12.15
C PHE A 200 -19.53 6.38 -13.31
N TYR A 201 -18.28 5.90 -13.37
CA TYR A 201 -17.81 5.01 -14.40
C TYR A 201 -18.55 3.66 -14.40
N TRP A 202 -18.82 3.08 -13.23
CA TRP A 202 -19.61 1.86 -13.10
C TRP A 202 -21.04 2.04 -13.62
N ARG A 203 -21.67 3.19 -13.36
CA ARG A 203 -23.01 3.54 -13.88
C ARG A 203 -23.08 3.70 -15.40
N LEU A 204 -21.95 3.83 -16.10
CA LEU A 204 -21.94 3.83 -17.56
C LEU A 204 -22.13 2.42 -18.14
N GLU A 205 -21.99 1.37 -17.33
CA GLU A 205 -22.28 -0.03 -17.69
C GLU A 205 -21.62 -0.47 -19.01
N LEU A 206 -20.40 0.01 -19.28
CA LEU A 206 -19.71 -0.18 -20.57
C LEU A 206 -19.41 -1.65 -20.88
N THR A 207 -19.28 -2.49 -19.85
CA THR A 207 -19.01 -3.93 -19.97
C THR A 207 -19.78 -4.70 -18.90
N ASP A 208 -19.90 -6.02 -19.07
CA ASP A 208 -20.50 -6.91 -18.07
C ASP A 208 -19.85 -6.75 -16.69
N MET A 209 -18.55 -6.50 -16.61
CA MET A 209 -17.86 -6.24 -15.33
C MET A 209 -18.39 -4.98 -14.65
N HIS A 210 -18.54 -3.89 -15.41
CA HIS A 210 -19.01 -2.60 -14.90
C HIS A 210 -20.48 -2.64 -14.53
N MET A 211 -21.31 -3.32 -15.33
CA MET A 211 -22.72 -3.56 -15.01
C MET A 211 -22.87 -4.35 -13.71
N ILE A 212 -22.16 -5.47 -13.56
CA ILE A 212 -22.20 -6.29 -12.33
C ILE A 212 -21.67 -5.48 -11.15
N LYS A 213 -20.58 -4.72 -11.30
CA LYS A 213 -20.06 -3.87 -10.23
C LYS A 213 -21.03 -2.76 -9.83
N ASN A 214 -21.75 -2.16 -10.79
CA ASN A 214 -22.80 -1.18 -10.52
C ASN A 214 -23.91 -1.80 -9.67
N LEU A 215 -24.38 -3.00 -10.03
CA LEU A 215 -25.40 -3.74 -9.27
C LEU A 215 -24.93 -4.09 -7.85
N MET A 216 -23.66 -4.45 -7.68
CA MET A 216 -23.08 -4.75 -6.37
C MET A 216 -22.70 -3.51 -5.55
N SER A 217 -22.70 -2.32 -6.14
CA SER A 217 -22.19 -1.11 -5.48
C SER A 217 -23.00 -0.70 -4.25
N SER A 218 -24.29 -1.07 -4.19
CA SER A 218 -25.15 -0.86 -3.02
C SER A 218 -24.85 -1.83 -1.86
N GLU A 219 -24.29 -3.00 -2.16
CA GLU A 219 -23.99 -4.08 -1.21
C GLU A 219 -22.49 -4.44 -1.28
N CYS A 220 -21.63 -3.42 -1.29
CA CYS A 220 -20.19 -3.65 -1.47
C CYS A 220 -19.58 -4.42 -0.30
N SER A 221 -18.61 -5.28 -0.59
CA SER A 221 -17.90 -6.05 0.42
C SER A 221 -16.74 -5.27 1.02
N THR A 222 -16.64 -5.28 2.35
CA THR A 222 -15.52 -4.71 3.09
C THR A 222 -14.20 -5.41 2.77
N SER A 223 -13.11 -4.64 2.70
CA SER A 223 -11.76 -5.19 2.54
C SER A 223 -11.16 -5.75 3.83
N LEU A 224 -11.76 -5.41 4.98
CA LEU A 224 -11.47 -6.00 6.27
C LEU A 224 -12.24 -7.32 6.42
N GLN A 225 -11.54 -8.45 6.31
CA GLN A 225 -12.09 -9.82 6.37
C GLN A 225 -11.78 -10.53 7.69
N VAL A 226 -11.10 -9.86 8.62
CA VAL A 226 -10.66 -10.41 9.90
C VAL A 226 -11.11 -9.52 11.06
N THR A 227 -10.88 -9.99 12.29
CA THR A 227 -11.17 -9.20 13.50
C THR A 227 -10.40 -7.87 13.51
N VAL A 228 -10.95 -6.87 14.20
CA VAL A 228 -10.34 -5.52 14.33
C VAL A 228 -8.89 -5.60 14.83
N LEU A 229 -8.61 -6.46 15.81
CA LEU A 229 -7.26 -6.61 16.37
C LEU A 229 -6.27 -7.21 15.37
N GLN A 230 -6.69 -8.26 14.63
CA GLN A 230 -5.86 -8.86 13.58
C GLN A 230 -5.64 -7.87 12.44
N GLY A 231 -6.69 -7.16 12.00
CA GLY A 231 -6.59 -6.15 10.96
C GLY A 231 -5.63 -5.02 11.34
N PHE A 232 -5.78 -4.49 12.56
CA PHE A 232 -4.88 -3.47 13.10
C PHE A 232 -3.41 -3.95 13.07
N SER A 233 -3.17 -5.18 13.52
CA SER A 233 -1.81 -5.75 13.59
C SER A 233 -1.22 -5.90 12.19
N THR A 234 -1.99 -6.43 11.23
CA THR A 234 -1.55 -6.60 9.84
C THR A 234 -1.21 -5.27 9.18
N GLU A 235 -2.11 -4.29 9.21
CA GLU A 235 -1.86 -2.96 8.63
C GLU A 235 -0.68 -2.26 9.32
N CYS A 236 -0.55 -2.37 10.64
CA CYS A 236 0.57 -1.79 11.38
C CYS A 236 1.92 -2.38 10.94
N MET A 237 2.02 -3.71 10.84
CA MET A 237 3.25 -4.38 10.41
C MET A 237 3.62 -4.04 8.96
N CYS A 238 2.64 -4.06 8.05
CA CYS A 238 2.85 -3.63 6.67
C CYS A 238 3.27 -2.16 6.60
N ALA A 239 2.67 -1.28 7.40
CA ALA A 239 3.03 0.13 7.47
C ALA A 239 4.47 0.33 7.99
N ILE A 240 4.92 -0.41 9.01
CA ILE A 240 6.30 -0.33 9.50
C ILE A 240 7.28 -0.60 8.35
N VAL A 241 7.10 -1.72 7.64
CA VAL A 241 8.00 -2.11 6.55
C VAL A 241 7.94 -1.11 5.39
N PHE A 242 6.74 -0.67 5.01
CA PHE A 242 6.55 0.32 3.95
C PHE A 242 7.27 1.65 4.27
N HIS A 243 7.11 2.17 5.49
CA HIS A 243 7.73 3.44 5.89
C HIS A 243 9.24 3.30 6.06
N LEU A 244 9.75 2.18 6.58
CA LEU A 244 11.20 1.88 6.61
C LEU A 244 11.79 1.83 5.20
N LEU A 245 11.10 1.19 4.24
CA LEU A 245 11.53 1.17 2.85
C LEU A 245 11.56 2.59 2.27
N CYS A 246 10.50 3.38 2.47
CA CYS A 246 10.44 4.77 2.02
C CYS A 246 11.60 5.62 2.58
N LEU A 247 11.92 5.46 3.87
CA LEU A 247 13.03 6.15 4.53
C LEU A 247 14.39 5.70 3.98
N SER A 248 14.62 4.39 3.83
CA SER A 248 15.88 3.84 3.29
C SER A 248 16.14 4.24 1.83
N LEU A 249 15.07 4.39 1.03
CA LEU A 249 15.16 4.77 -0.37
C LEU A 249 15.08 6.29 -0.59
N LYS A 250 14.98 7.09 0.47
CA LYS A 250 14.81 8.56 0.38
C LYS A 250 15.91 9.23 -0.48
N ARG A 251 17.15 8.77 -0.35
CA ARG A 251 18.33 9.29 -1.07
C ARG A 251 18.60 8.60 -2.42
N ARG A 252 17.84 7.57 -2.78
CA ARG A 252 17.99 6.84 -4.05
C ARG A 252 17.24 7.57 -5.17
N SER A 253 17.65 7.33 -6.41
CA SER A 253 17.00 7.91 -7.59
C SER A 253 15.56 7.42 -7.72
N ALA A 254 14.69 8.23 -8.35
CA ALA A 254 13.30 7.86 -8.59
C ALA A 254 13.16 6.57 -9.42
N VAL A 255 14.12 6.32 -10.33
CA VAL A 255 14.18 5.11 -11.17
C VAL A 255 14.26 3.82 -10.35
N ILE A 256 14.93 3.85 -9.20
CA ILE A 256 15.02 2.69 -8.29
C ILE A 256 13.89 2.74 -7.26
N ARG A 257 13.64 3.93 -6.69
CA ARG A 257 12.69 4.10 -5.59
C ARG A 257 11.26 3.74 -5.99
N VAL A 258 10.81 4.21 -7.16
CA VAL A 258 9.41 4.07 -7.58
C VAL A 258 9.03 2.60 -7.86
N PRO A 259 9.79 1.83 -8.66
CA PRO A 259 9.47 0.42 -8.88
C PRO A 259 9.51 -0.42 -7.60
N LEU A 260 10.47 -0.17 -6.71
CA LEU A 260 10.58 -0.94 -5.45
C LEU A 260 9.40 -0.68 -4.51
N ILE A 261 8.94 0.57 -4.39
CA ILE A 261 7.77 0.91 -3.59
C ILE A 261 6.51 0.30 -4.21
N ALA A 262 6.32 0.44 -5.54
CA ALA A 262 5.16 -0.12 -6.24
C ALA A 262 5.11 -1.65 -6.11
N LEU A 263 6.26 -2.32 -6.23
CA LEU A 263 6.38 -3.76 -6.05
C LEU A 263 6.02 -4.18 -4.62
N LEU A 264 6.59 -3.51 -3.61
CA LEU A 264 6.29 -3.82 -2.20
C LEU A 264 4.79 -3.69 -1.91
N GLN A 265 4.16 -2.59 -2.34
CA GLN A 265 2.74 -2.36 -2.15
C GLN A 265 1.90 -3.43 -2.86
N THR A 266 2.24 -3.79 -4.10
CA THR A 266 1.56 -4.86 -4.84
C THR A 266 1.64 -6.19 -4.10
N MET A 267 2.84 -6.55 -3.63
CA MET A 267 3.07 -7.79 -2.87
C MET A 267 2.26 -7.79 -1.58
N PHE A 268 2.27 -6.70 -0.82
CA PHE A 268 1.48 -6.59 0.42
C PHE A 268 -0.02 -6.67 0.15
N SER A 269 -0.54 -5.95 -0.84
CA SER A 269 -1.97 -6.02 -1.15
C SER A 269 -2.40 -7.39 -1.64
N HIS A 270 -1.55 -8.09 -2.39
CA HIS A 270 -1.81 -9.47 -2.80
C HIS A 270 -1.79 -10.44 -1.60
N SER A 271 -0.73 -10.40 -0.78
CA SER A 271 -0.59 -11.31 0.38
C SER A 271 -1.61 -11.05 1.49
N ALA A 272 -1.97 -9.80 1.75
CA ALA A 272 -2.91 -9.41 2.80
C ALA A 272 -4.35 -9.31 2.32
N ARG A 273 -4.68 -9.75 1.09
CA ARG A 273 -6.02 -9.64 0.50
C ARG A 273 -7.12 -10.29 1.35
N ARG A 274 -6.81 -11.39 2.03
CA ARG A 274 -7.72 -12.12 2.95
C ARG A 274 -7.75 -11.56 4.37
N TYR A 275 -7.04 -10.47 4.63
CA TYR A 275 -6.99 -9.80 5.93
C TYR A 275 -7.56 -8.38 5.82
N THR A 276 -6.77 -7.46 5.26
CA THR A 276 -7.13 -6.03 5.15
C THR A 276 -6.87 -5.43 3.77
N SER A 277 -6.23 -6.20 2.87
CA SER A 277 -5.63 -5.77 1.60
C SER A 277 -4.44 -4.80 1.72
N ALA A 278 -3.89 -4.62 2.94
CA ALA A 278 -2.68 -3.84 3.23
C ALA A 278 -2.63 -2.51 2.47
N TYR A 279 -3.48 -1.56 2.85
CA TYR A 279 -3.52 -0.25 2.18
C TYR A 279 -2.39 0.67 2.67
N MET A 280 -2.03 0.61 3.95
CA MET A 280 -1.05 1.49 4.61
C MET A 280 -1.24 2.99 4.29
N ASN A 281 -2.44 3.40 3.88
CA ASN A 281 -2.77 4.74 3.42
C ASN A 281 -4.20 5.07 3.88
N PRO A 282 -4.35 5.99 4.86
CA PRO A 282 -5.65 6.36 5.42
C PRO A 282 -6.66 6.87 4.38
N SER A 283 -6.23 7.69 3.42
CA SER A 283 -7.13 8.26 2.40
C SER A 283 -7.56 7.22 1.36
N LEU A 284 -6.66 6.30 1.01
CA LEU A 284 -6.96 5.17 0.13
C LEU A 284 -7.97 4.23 0.78
N ALA A 285 -7.72 3.83 2.04
CA ALA A 285 -8.65 2.99 2.79
C ALA A 285 -10.03 3.64 2.92
N TYR A 286 -10.09 4.95 3.18
CA TYR A 286 -11.34 5.70 3.20
C TYR A 286 -12.14 5.56 1.89
N GLY A 287 -11.48 5.75 0.74
CA GLY A 287 -12.12 5.61 -0.56
C GLY A 287 -12.58 4.19 -0.88
N LEU A 288 -11.84 3.17 -0.42
CA LEU A 288 -12.05 1.78 -0.80
C LEU A 288 -12.99 0.99 0.11
N THR A 289 -13.03 1.27 1.42
CA THR A 289 -13.72 0.38 2.37
C THR A 289 -14.69 1.05 3.35
N PHE A 290 -14.54 2.35 3.64
CA PHE A 290 -15.32 2.99 4.72
C PHE A 290 -16.80 3.18 4.39
N HIS A 291 -17.16 3.11 3.11
CA HIS A 291 -18.54 3.24 2.63
C HIS A 291 -19.25 1.88 2.50
N CYS A 292 -18.54 0.78 2.74
CA CYS A 292 -19.11 -0.56 2.67
C CYS A 292 -19.66 -1.01 4.03
N PRO A 293 -20.77 -1.77 4.05
CA PRO A 293 -21.27 -2.39 5.27
C PRO A 293 -20.30 -3.44 5.81
N GLY A 294 -20.34 -3.68 7.12
CA GLY A 294 -19.59 -4.74 7.80
C GLY A 294 -19.07 -4.33 9.17
N PHE A 295 -18.40 -3.18 9.24
CA PHE A 295 -17.88 -2.61 10.48
C PHE A 295 -18.30 -1.14 10.63
N THR A 296 -18.22 -0.65 11.86
CA THR A 296 -18.46 0.77 12.15
C THR A 296 -17.32 1.65 11.60
N PHE A 297 -17.63 2.92 11.35
CA PHE A 297 -16.62 3.91 10.93
C PHE A 297 -15.42 3.96 11.88
N THR A 298 -15.67 3.85 13.20
CA THR A 298 -14.63 3.85 14.23
C THR A 298 -13.73 2.62 14.15
N GLU A 299 -14.27 1.44 13.88
CA GLU A 299 -13.47 0.22 13.72
C GLU A 299 -12.58 0.31 12.48
N TYR A 300 -13.11 0.81 11.37
CA TYR A 300 -12.29 1.08 10.18
C TYR A 300 -11.20 2.13 10.45
N ALA A 301 -11.51 3.20 11.18
CA ALA A 301 -10.53 4.21 11.55
C ALA A 301 -9.42 3.63 12.44
N VAL A 302 -9.75 2.76 13.40
CA VAL A 302 -8.75 2.04 14.20
C VAL A 302 -7.86 1.18 13.31
N VAL A 303 -8.46 0.36 12.44
CA VAL A 303 -7.73 -0.61 11.62
C VAL A 303 -6.89 0.04 10.53
N TYR A 304 -7.35 1.10 9.86
CA TYR A 304 -6.68 1.66 8.69
C TYR A 304 -5.99 3.00 8.94
N TRP A 305 -6.51 3.82 9.85
CA TRP A 305 -5.91 5.13 10.14
C TRP A 305 -4.93 5.02 11.30
N LEU A 306 -5.39 4.54 12.46
CA LEU A 306 -4.56 4.48 13.66
C LEU A 306 -3.39 3.51 13.49
N SER A 307 -3.60 2.33 12.90
CA SER A 307 -2.53 1.35 12.63
C SER A 307 -1.45 1.92 11.69
N SER A 308 -1.84 2.62 10.62
CA SER A 308 -0.93 3.19 9.64
C SER A 308 -0.08 4.29 10.27
N LEU A 309 -0.70 5.16 11.07
CA LEU A 309 0.02 6.19 11.83
C LEU A 309 0.94 5.58 12.91
N THR A 310 0.50 4.52 13.58
CA THR A 310 1.30 3.79 14.57
C THR A 310 2.52 3.15 13.92
N GLY A 311 2.33 2.42 12.82
CA GLY A 311 3.40 1.76 12.10
C GLY A 311 4.41 2.75 11.49
N MET A 312 3.93 3.87 10.96
CA MET A 312 4.76 4.98 10.48
C MET A 312 5.60 5.61 11.61
N THR A 313 5.01 5.82 12.78
CA THR A 313 5.70 6.36 13.96
C THR A 313 6.77 5.38 14.48
N LEU A 314 6.45 4.09 14.55
CA LEU A 314 7.40 3.04 14.92
C LEU A 314 8.55 2.92 13.91
N ALA A 315 8.26 3.01 12.60
CA ALA A 315 9.28 3.03 11.56
C ALA A 315 10.23 4.23 11.70
N LEU A 316 9.71 5.43 12.00
CA LEU A 316 10.54 6.60 12.30
C LEU A 316 11.43 6.38 13.52
N LEU A 317 10.89 5.81 14.60
CA LEU A 317 11.66 5.48 15.80
C LEU A 317 12.77 4.47 15.51
N PHE A 318 12.48 3.40 14.75
CA PHE A 318 13.49 2.40 14.39
C PHE A 318 14.56 2.95 13.44
N TYR A 319 14.19 3.83 12.51
CA TYR A 319 15.13 4.38 11.53
C TYR A 319 16.00 5.50 12.10
N MET A 320 15.42 6.45 12.85
CA MET A 320 16.13 7.63 13.35
C MET A 320 16.58 7.52 14.81
N GLY A 321 15.97 6.65 15.61
CA GLY A 321 16.23 6.54 17.06
C GLY A 321 15.59 7.65 17.91
N HIS A 322 15.10 8.71 17.26
CA HIS A 322 14.42 9.86 17.84
C HIS A 322 13.36 10.39 16.87
N ILE A 323 12.35 11.09 17.38
CA ILE A 323 11.37 11.81 16.53
C ILE A 323 11.59 13.30 16.76
N PRO A 324 12.13 14.07 15.79
CA PRO A 324 12.53 15.46 15.99
C PRO A 324 11.49 16.35 16.68
N ARG A 325 10.19 16.17 16.37
CA ARG A 325 9.10 16.93 16.99
C ARG A 325 8.63 16.44 18.37
N ILE A 326 8.83 15.16 18.72
CA ILE A 326 8.26 14.57 19.95
C ILE A 326 9.37 14.33 20.98
N PHE A 327 10.49 13.75 20.56
CA PHE A 327 11.63 13.43 21.40
C PHE A 327 12.92 13.92 20.74
N ALA A 328 13.47 15.03 21.24
CA ALA A 328 14.74 15.56 20.75
C ALA A 328 15.96 14.69 21.15
N LYS A 329 15.79 13.80 22.14
CA LYS A 329 16.83 12.86 22.61
C LYS A 329 16.56 11.47 22.04
N ASN A 330 17.62 10.81 21.56
CA ASN A 330 17.59 9.41 21.12
C ASN A 330 17.08 8.51 22.24
N LEU A 331 15.89 7.94 22.05
CA LEU A 331 15.27 7.02 23.02
C LEU A 331 15.95 5.64 22.98
N LEU A 332 16.39 5.20 21.79
CA LEU A 332 17.09 3.92 21.61
C LEU A 332 18.57 3.99 21.99
N TYR A 333 19.16 5.19 22.02
CA TYR A 333 20.57 5.40 22.37
C TYR A 333 20.69 6.53 23.41
N SER A 334 20.13 6.30 24.60
CA SER A 334 20.46 7.12 25.75
C SER A 334 21.87 6.72 26.20
N GLN A 335 22.89 7.45 25.74
CA GLN A 335 24.22 7.31 26.34
C GLN A 335 24.10 7.63 27.82
N LYS A 336 24.24 6.60 28.67
CA LYS A 336 24.70 6.77 30.04
C LYS A 336 26.04 7.50 29.97
N THR A 337 26.04 8.82 30.11
CA THR A 337 27.25 9.59 30.38
C THR A 337 27.72 9.26 31.80
N ARG A 338 28.28 8.06 32.00
CA ARG A 338 29.10 7.70 33.17
C ARG A 338 30.56 7.92 32.82
N PHE A 339 30.97 9.17 32.61
CA PHE A 339 32.35 9.56 32.82
C PHE A 339 32.35 10.87 33.58
N ARG A 340 32.30 10.74 34.90
CA ARG A 340 32.62 11.81 35.84
C ARG A 340 34.13 11.99 35.74
N VAL A 341 34.57 12.97 34.96
CA VAL A 341 35.98 13.36 34.89
C VAL A 341 36.37 13.85 36.30
N PRO A 342 37.39 13.26 36.96
CA PRO A 342 37.89 13.80 38.21
C PRO A 342 38.44 15.20 37.96
N LYS A 343 37.96 16.19 38.72
CA LYS A 343 38.62 17.51 38.80
C LYS A 343 40.05 17.27 39.29
N GLY A 344 41.04 17.53 38.44
CA GLY A 344 42.43 17.59 38.86
C GLY A 344 42.61 18.79 39.78
N ASP A 345 42.93 18.54 41.04
CA ASP A 345 43.34 19.57 41.99
C ASP A 345 44.65 20.18 41.50
N LYS A 346 44.62 21.48 41.16
CA LYS A 346 45.83 22.28 41.02
C LYS A 346 46.32 22.63 42.41
N ALA A 347 47.24 21.82 42.95
CA ALA A 347 48.04 22.20 44.09
C ALA A 347 49.01 23.31 43.67
N GLU A 348 48.70 24.52 44.12
CA GLU A 348 49.50 25.73 44.07
C GLU A 348 50.85 25.48 44.78
N LYS A 349 51.94 25.35 44.04
CA LYS A 349 53.30 25.48 44.62
C LYS A 349 53.63 26.95 44.73
N LYS A 350 53.70 27.45 45.96
CA LYS A 350 54.24 28.75 46.33
C LYS A 350 55.26 28.56 47.46
N LYS A 351 56.35 29.34 47.38
CA LYS A 351 57.40 29.61 48.39
C LYS A 351 58.57 28.59 48.40
N VAL A 352 59.85 28.97 48.47
CA VAL A 352 60.57 30.26 48.64
C VAL A 352 61.76 30.26 47.70
#